data_AF-A0A744Z692-F1
#
_entry.id   AF-A0A744Z692-F1
#
_cell.length_a   1.000
_cell.length_b   1.000
_cell.length_c   1.000
_cell.angle_alpha   90.00
_cell.angle_beta   90.00
_cell.angle_gamma   90.00
#
_symmetry.space_group_name_H-M   'P 1'
#
loop_
_entity.id
_entity.type
_entity.pdbx_description
1 polymer ?
#
loop_
_entity_poly.entity_id
_entity_poly.type
_entity_poly.pdbx_seq_one_letter_code
_entity_poly.pdbx_strand_id
1 'polypeptide(L)'
;MSNIDKQALRSTSERDWFEDWFKREFHPDKTGPYIKDQLFFAVRAARAPLLDELEAAEKRIAELEAREVLLPQRYSMLHRVDFDEPYHTEMVYKQHQVLEALHDAGVNVAAAGKGEAS
;
A
#
# COMPACT_ATOMS: atom_id res chain seq x y z
N MET A 1 -6.00 -9.27 -6.25
CA MET A 1 -6.69 -8.14 -5.58
C MET A 1 -7.78 -7.66 -6.52
N SER A 2 -9.00 -7.41 -6.03
CA SER A 2 -10.07 -6.92 -6.90
C SER A 2 -9.68 -5.53 -7.39
N ASN A 3 -9.51 -5.34 -8.70
CA ASN A 3 -9.17 -4.05 -9.28
C ASN A 3 -10.43 -3.18 -9.21
N ILE A 4 -10.50 -2.32 -8.20
CA ILE A 4 -11.63 -1.41 -8.03
C ILE A 4 -11.59 -0.43 -9.21
N ASP A 5 -12.64 -0.46 -10.04
CA ASP A 5 -12.74 0.46 -11.17
C ASP A 5 -13.08 1.86 -10.67
N LYS A 6 -12.05 2.69 -10.48
CA LYS A 6 -12.18 4.07 -9.99
C LYS A 6 -12.86 4.97 -11.00
N GLN A 7 -12.71 4.68 -12.29
CA GLN A 7 -13.42 5.39 -13.33
C GLN A 7 -14.90 5.08 -13.23
N ALA A 8 -15.29 3.82 -12.98
CA ALA A 8 -16.65 3.47 -12.64
C ALA A 8 -17.10 4.12 -11.32
N LEU A 9 -16.25 4.26 -10.29
CA LEU A 9 -16.64 4.98 -9.08
C LEU A 9 -16.91 6.48 -9.34
N ARG A 10 -16.17 7.11 -10.26
CA ARG A 10 -16.42 8.50 -10.71
C ARG A 10 -17.57 8.59 -11.73
N SER A 11 -17.82 7.53 -12.52
CA SER A 11 -18.74 7.53 -13.68
C SER A 11 -20.07 6.82 -13.45
N THR A 12 -20.19 5.89 -12.49
CA THR A 12 -21.50 5.45 -11.97
C THR A 12 -22.18 6.74 -11.65
N SER A 13 -23.18 7.12 -12.47
CA SER A 13 -23.64 8.50 -12.54
C SER A 13 -23.77 8.95 -11.11
N GLU A 14 -22.92 9.89 -10.67
CA GLU A 14 -22.71 10.14 -9.24
C GLU A 14 -24.05 10.40 -8.55
N ARG A 15 -24.98 10.92 -9.36
CA ARG A 15 -26.39 11.05 -9.09
C ARG A 15 -27.17 9.73 -9.01
N ASP A 16 -27.12 8.80 -9.96
CA ASP A 16 -27.93 7.56 -9.94
C ASP A 16 -27.64 6.68 -8.70
N TRP A 17 -26.37 6.48 -8.35
CA TRP A 17 -26.01 5.79 -7.11
C TRP A 17 -26.52 6.57 -5.89
N PHE A 18 -26.31 7.89 -5.88
CA PHE A 18 -26.75 8.75 -4.79
C PHE A 18 -28.27 8.73 -4.64
N GLU A 19 -29.01 8.71 -5.74
CA GLU A 19 -30.47 8.66 -5.78
C GLU A 19 -31.00 7.34 -5.21
N ASP A 20 -30.37 6.22 -5.56
CA ASP A 20 -30.71 4.90 -5.02
C ASP A 20 -30.44 4.83 -3.52
N TRP A 21 -29.23 5.25 -3.10
CA TRP A 21 -28.85 5.34 -1.69
C TRP A 21 -29.76 6.30 -0.91
N PHE A 22 -30.02 7.49 -1.44
CA PHE A 22 -30.84 8.50 -0.79
C PHE A 22 -32.28 8.02 -0.63
N LYS A 23 -32.86 7.36 -1.62
CA LYS A 23 -34.22 6.77 -1.50
C LYS A 23 -34.29 5.64 -0.49
N ARG A 24 -33.20 4.87 -0.32
CA ARG A 24 -33.13 3.76 0.64
C ARG A 24 -33.01 4.27 2.08
N GLU A 25 -32.18 5.28 2.30
CA GLU A 25 -31.84 5.79 3.64
C GLU A 25 -32.73 6.95 4.10
N PHE A 26 -33.23 7.77 3.17
CA PHE A 26 -34.08 8.93 3.48
C PHE A 26 -35.50 8.72 2.97
N HIS A 27 -36.45 8.73 3.90
CA HIS A 27 -37.85 8.62 3.55
C HIS A 27 -38.38 9.97 3.01
N PRO A 28 -39.00 9.98 1.81
CA PRO A 28 -39.43 11.21 1.14
C PRO A 28 -40.58 11.95 1.83
N ASP A 29 -41.24 11.33 2.82
CA ASP A 29 -42.31 11.91 3.65
C ASP A 29 -41.77 12.85 4.76
N LYS A 30 -40.48 12.76 5.11
CA LYS A 30 -39.87 13.53 6.21
C LYS A 30 -38.77 14.50 5.79
N THR A 31 -38.24 14.33 4.58
CA THR A 31 -37.05 15.07 4.14
C THR A 31 -37.45 16.11 3.10
N GLY A 32 -37.36 17.40 3.47
CA GLY A 32 -37.77 18.50 2.60
C GLY A 32 -36.99 18.58 1.28
N PRO A 33 -37.55 19.23 0.24
CA PRO A 33 -37.08 19.11 -1.15
C PRO A 33 -35.62 19.58 -1.39
N TYR A 34 -35.03 20.35 -0.48
CA TYR A 34 -33.71 20.98 -0.66
C TYR A 34 -32.55 20.23 0.01
N ILE A 35 -32.81 19.30 0.92
CA ILE A 35 -31.76 18.57 1.66
C ILE A 35 -30.97 17.62 0.76
N LYS A 36 -31.62 17.12 -0.29
CA LYS A 36 -31.09 16.15 -1.22
C LYS A 36 -29.93 16.71 -2.01
N ASP A 37 -30.09 17.89 -2.59
CA ASP A 37 -29.04 18.55 -3.37
C ASP A 37 -27.87 18.97 -2.49
N GLN A 38 -28.15 19.49 -1.29
CA GLN A 38 -27.10 19.83 -0.32
C GLN A 38 -26.28 18.61 0.08
N LEU A 39 -26.95 17.50 0.38
CA LEU A 39 -26.31 16.24 0.75
C LEU A 39 -25.55 15.64 -0.43
N PHE A 40 -26.08 15.74 -1.65
CA PHE A 40 -25.39 15.31 -2.86
C PHE A 40 -24.04 16.01 -3.03
N PHE A 41 -24.04 17.35 -2.94
CA PHE A 41 -22.80 18.11 -3.05
C PHE A 41 -21.83 17.84 -1.91
N ALA A 42 -22.33 17.68 -0.68
CA ALA A 42 -21.50 17.35 0.48
C ALA A 42 -20.84 15.97 0.32
N VAL A 43 -21.60 14.95 -0.07
CA VAL A 43 -21.11 13.58 -0.30
C VAL A 43 -20.10 13.55 -1.44
N ARG A 44 -20.38 14.26 -2.54
CA ARG A 44 -19.44 14.40 -3.67
C ARG A 44 -18.13 15.06 -3.24
N ALA A 45 -18.22 16.17 -2.51
CA ALA A 45 -17.05 16.90 -2.02
C ALA A 45 -16.22 16.05 -1.05
N ALA A 46 -16.85 15.24 -0.19
CA ALA A 46 -16.16 14.33 0.71
C ALA A 46 -15.51 13.15 -0.02
N ARG A 47 -16.11 12.66 -1.11
CA ARG A 47 -15.63 11.50 -1.86
C ARG A 47 -14.47 11.81 -2.80
N ALA A 48 -14.43 13.02 -3.37
CA ALA A 48 -13.37 13.45 -4.28
C ALA A 48 -11.94 13.26 -3.72
N PRO A 49 -11.59 13.78 -2.52
CA PRO A 49 -10.24 13.61 -1.98
C PRO A 49 -9.91 12.15 -1.65
N LEU A 50 -10.89 11.35 -1.22
CA LEU A 50 -10.68 9.92 -0.93
C LEU A 50 -10.32 9.13 -2.19
N LEU A 51 -10.92 9.47 -3.34
CA LEU A 51 -10.56 8.84 -4.61
C LEU A 51 -9.17 9.26 -5.07
N ASP A 52 -8.79 10.54 -4.89
CA ASP A 52 -7.46 11.03 -5.23
C ASP A 52 -6.38 10.37 -4.34
N GLU A 53 -6.64 10.23 -3.03
CA GLU A 53 -5.77 9.51 -2.09
C GLU A 53 -5.63 8.02 -2.46
N LEU A 54 -6.73 7.37 -2.84
CA LEU A 54 -6.69 5.98 -3.30
C LEU A 54 -5.89 5.81 -4.60
N GLU A 55 -5.98 6.76 -5.53
CA GLU A 55 -5.15 6.81 -6.73
C GLU A 55 -3.67 7.02 -6.43
N ALA A 56 -3.34 7.92 -5.50
CA ALA A 56 -1.97 8.15 -5.07
C ALA A 56 -1.38 6.93 -4.34
N ALA A 57 -2.15 6.30 -3.45
CA ALA A 57 -1.73 5.13 -2.70
C ALA A 57 -1.46 3.94 -3.62
N GLU A 58 -2.34 3.65 -4.56
CA GLU A 58 -2.12 2.55 -5.51
C GLU A 58 -0.92 2.80 -6.44
N LYS A 59 -0.72 4.05 -6.91
CA LYS A 59 0.50 4.40 -7.66
C LYS A 59 1.75 4.17 -6.84
N ARG A 60 1.73 4.54 -5.56
CA ARG A 60 2.85 4.30 -4.64
C ARG A 60 3.09 2.82 -4.40
N ILE A 61 2.02 2.03 -4.26
CA ILE A 61 2.13 0.57 -4.14
C ILE A 61 2.74 -0.02 -5.40
N ALA A 62 2.25 0.35 -6.59
CA ALA A 62 2.80 -0.15 -7.85
C ALA A 62 4.28 0.24 -8.04
N GLU A 63 4.67 1.46 -7.66
CA GLU A 63 6.08 1.90 -7.66
C GLU A 63 6.94 1.04 -6.74
N LEU A 64 6.45 0.75 -5.52
CA LEU A 64 7.15 -0.08 -4.54
C LEU A 64 7.20 -1.56 -4.96
N GLU A 65 6.14 -2.09 -5.56
CA GLU A 65 6.09 -3.46 -6.08
C GLU A 65 7.01 -3.66 -7.29
N ALA A 66 7.19 -2.64 -8.12
CA ALA A 66 8.12 -2.67 -9.25
C ALA A 66 9.59 -2.46 -8.83
N ARG A 67 9.86 -2.02 -7.59
CA ARG A 67 11.21 -1.75 -7.11
C ARG A 67 11.90 -3.05 -6.71
N GLU A 68 12.96 -3.41 -7.43
CA GLU A 68 13.81 -4.54 -7.09
C GLU A 68 15.02 -4.10 -6.23
N VAL A 69 15.39 -4.93 -5.26
CA VAL A 69 16.60 -4.72 -4.45
C VAL A 69 17.77 -5.45 -5.10
N LEU A 70 18.79 -4.69 -5.52
CA LEU A 70 20.02 -5.26 -6.04
C LEU A 70 20.91 -5.71 -4.88
N LEU A 71 21.09 -7.02 -4.74
CA LEU A 71 21.98 -7.58 -3.72
C LEU A 71 23.45 -7.47 -4.15
N PRO A 72 24.38 -7.24 -3.19
CA PRO A 72 25.81 -7.17 -3.48
C PRO A 72 26.37 -8.51 -3.94
N GLN A 73 27.55 -8.51 -4.57
CA GLN A 73 28.20 -9.74 -5.04
C GLN A 73 28.45 -10.72 -3.87
N ARG A 74 28.09 -12.00 -4.05
CA ARG A 74 28.41 -13.06 -3.08
C ARG A 74 29.91 -13.34 -3.07
N TYR A 75 30.46 -13.61 -1.90
CA TYR A 75 31.85 -14.04 -1.72
C TYR A 75 31.91 -15.38 -0.99
N SER A 76 32.99 -16.12 -1.20
CA SER A 76 33.22 -17.38 -0.50
C SER A 76 33.62 -17.15 0.97
N MET A 77 33.06 -17.94 1.88
CA MET A 77 33.49 -17.96 3.29
C MET A 77 34.97 -18.39 3.51
N LEU A 78 35.68 -18.84 2.45
CA LEU A 78 37.10 -19.26 2.44
C LEU A 78 38.12 -18.33 3.14
N HIS A 79 37.76 -17.10 3.49
CA HIS A 79 38.69 -16.09 4.04
C HIS A 79 38.41 -15.71 5.50
N ARG A 80 37.56 -16.45 6.22
CA ARG A 80 37.40 -16.27 7.67
C ARG A 80 38.31 -17.24 8.42
N VAL A 81 39.23 -16.66 9.19
CA VAL A 81 40.29 -17.36 9.94
C VAL A 81 39.73 -18.30 11.02
N ASP A 82 38.44 -18.19 11.35
CA ASP A 82 37.82 -18.83 12.52
C ASP A 82 36.74 -19.88 12.17
N PHE A 83 36.58 -20.28 10.91
CA PHE A 83 35.50 -21.19 10.45
C PHE A 83 36.04 -22.55 9.96
N ASP A 84 35.40 -23.65 10.38
CA ASP A 84 35.75 -25.01 9.95
C ASP A 84 35.54 -25.24 8.44
N GLU A 85 36.28 -26.24 7.91
CA GLU A 85 36.39 -26.67 6.51
C GLU A 85 35.06 -26.92 5.74
N PRO A 86 33.94 -27.40 6.32
CA PRO A 86 32.73 -27.66 5.54
C PRO A 86 31.96 -26.40 5.10
N TYR A 87 32.26 -25.23 5.68
CA TYR A 87 31.60 -23.96 5.33
C TYR A 87 32.36 -23.18 4.23
N HIS A 88 33.54 -23.62 3.82
CA HIS A 88 34.40 -22.93 2.86
C HIS A 88 33.74 -22.74 1.47
N THR A 89 32.82 -23.63 1.08
CA THR A 89 32.19 -23.59 -0.24
C THR A 89 30.93 -22.72 -0.28
N GLU A 90 30.38 -22.30 0.87
CA GLU A 90 29.17 -21.49 0.89
C GLU A 90 29.45 -20.06 0.42
N MET A 91 28.74 -19.66 -0.63
CA MET A 91 28.72 -18.28 -1.11
C MET A 91 27.83 -17.43 -0.19
N VAL A 92 28.36 -16.38 0.42
CA VAL A 92 27.64 -15.53 1.37
C VAL A 92 27.68 -14.05 1.01
N TYR A 93 26.77 -13.29 1.58
CA TYR A 93 26.75 -11.83 1.49
C TYR A 93 27.36 -11.19 2.74
N LYS A 94 28.00 -10.03 2.59
CA LYS A 94 28.47 -9.28 3.76
C LYS A 94 27.26 -8.60 4.38
N GLN A 95 27.02 -8.85 5.66
CA GLN A 95 25.85 -8.35 6.36
C GLN A 95 25.67 -6.83 6.19
N HIS A 96 26.75 -6.03 6.36
CA HIS A 96 26.65 -4.58 6.22
C HIS A 96 26.26 -4.12 4.81
N GLN A 97 26.73 -4.81 3.75
CA GLN A 97 26.41 -4.45 2.36
C GLN A 97 24.97 -4.79 2.01
N VAL A 98 24.41 -5.87 2.58
CA VAL A 98 22.99 -6.20 2.41
C VAL A 98 22.12 -5.20 3.14
N LEU A 99 22.50 -4.82 4.37
CA LEU A 99 21.77 -3.80 5.12
C LEU A 99 21.80 -2.43 4.43
N GLU A 100 22.93 -2.06 3.83
CA GLU A 100 23.08 -0.84 3.03
C GLU A 100 22.18 -0.89 1.78
N ALA A 101 22.23 -1.98 1.01
CA ALA A 101 21.38 -2.16 -0.17
C ALA A 101 19.88 -2.13 0.16
N LEU A 102 19.48 -2.70 1.30
CA LEU A 102 18.09 -2.65 1.79
C LEU A 102 17.70 -1.23 2.24
N HIS A 103 18.59 -0.53 2.94
CA HIS A 103 18.36 0.85 3.36
C HIS A 103 18.23 1.79 2.16
N ASP A 104 19.11 1.65 1.15
CA ASP A 104 19.04 2.41 -0.10
C ASP A 104 17.74 2.12 -0.86
N ALA A 105 17.25 0.87 -0.77
CA ALA A 105 15.94 0.46 -1.25
C ALA A 105 14.76 1.00 -0.41
N GLY A 106 15.02 1.69 0.69
CA GLY A 106 14.01 2.18 1.63
C GLY A 106 13.32 1.08 2.43
N VAL A 107 13.95 -0.10 2.54
CA VAL A 107 13.43 -1.26 3.27
C VAL A 107 13.99 -1.26 4.69
N ASN A 108 13.09 -1.15 5.67
CA ASN A 108 13.46 -1.24 7.08
C ASN A 108 13.67 -2.70 7.49
N VAL A 109 14.81 -3.00 8.12
CA VAL A 109 15.13 -4.32 8.66
C VAL A 109 14.98 -4.30 10.18
N ALA A 110 13.97 -5.00 10.70
CA ALA A 110 13.84 -5.23 12.14
C ALA A 110 14.55 -6.53 12.53
N ALA A 111 15.34 -6.50 13.60
CA ALA A 111 15.88 -7.73 14.18
C ALA A 111 14.70 -8.58 14.72
N ALA A 112 14.54 -9.80 14.21
CA ALA A 112 13.61 -10.77 14.78
C ALA A 112 14.02 -11.05 16.22
N GLY A 113 13.33 -10.44 17.18
CA GLY A 113 13.72 -10.47 18.59
C GLY A 113 13.09 -9.44 19.53
N LYS A 114 12.24 -8.52 19.06
CA LYS A 114 11.27 -7.84 19.93
C LYS A 114 9.94 -8.58 19.87
N GLY A 115 9.97 -9.81 20.39
CA GLY A 115 8.76 -10.51 20.80
C GLY A 115 8.16 -9.76 21.99
N GLU A 116 6.87 -9.52 21.89
CA GLU A 116 6.00 -9.03 22.94
C GLU A 116 6.18 -9.92 24.19
N ALA A 117 6.59 -9.31 25.30
CA ALA A 117 6.32 -9.87 26.61
C ALA A 117 5.09 -9.12 27.14
N SER A 118 3.90 -9.69 26.91
CA SER A 118 2.72 -9.48 27.76
C SER A 118 2.66 -10.60 28.79
#